data_AF-A0A1G1FN10-F1
#
_entry.id   AF-A0A1G1FN10-F1
#
_cell.length_a   1.000
_cell.length_b   1.000
_cell.length_c   1.000
_cell.angle_alpha   90.00
_cell.angle_beta   90.00
_cell.angle_gamma   90.00
#
_symmetry.space_group_name_H-M   'P 1'
#
loop_
_entity.id
_entity.type
_entity.pdbx_description
1 polymer ?
#
loop_
_entity_poly.entity_id
_entity_poly.type
_entity_poly.pdbx_seq_one_letter_code
_entity_poly.pdbx_strand_id
1 'polypeptide(L)'
;MGKLVDVQSTVIKTAVKKLNCWEFKKCGRQPGGEKVAELGVCPATIAGELDQAHDGRNAGRACWVVAGSLCGGKIQGTYAKKLLNCWRCEFMNMVKQEEDPSEFGFSHTQLGMHNALEKQKAKETKPQKTLSEQKSTQR
;
A
#
# COMPACT_ATOMS: atom_id res chain seq x y z
N MET A 1 -48.93 -14.47 -16.00
CA MET A 1 -47.74 -15.35 -16.07
C MET A 1 -46.51 -14.46 -16.12
N GLY A 2 -46.04 -14.03 -14.93
CA GLY A 2 -44.92 -13.09 -14.80
C GLY A 2 -43.60 -13.80 -15.08
N LYS A 3 -42.80 -13.26 -15.99
CA LYS A 3 -41.43 -13.75 -16.22
C LYS A 3 -40.53 -13.17 -15.13
N LEU A 4 -40.04 -14.06 -14.27
CA LEU A 4 -38.82 -13.85 -13.49
C LEU A 4 -37.73 -13.34 -14.42
N VAL A 5 -37.17 -12.16 -14.13
CA VAL A 5 -35.87 -11.76 -14.68
C VAL A 5 -34.82 -12.08 -13.63
N ASP A 6 -33.99 -13.05 -13.98
CA ASP A 6 -32.81 -13.49 -13.24
C ASP A 6 -31.76 -12.38 -13.31
N VAL A 7 -31.67 -11.57 -12.24
CA VAL A 7 -30.64 -10.54 -12.11
C VAL A 7 -29.37 -11.23 -11.62
N GLN A 8 -28.68 -11.86 -12.55
CA GLN A 8 -27.35 -12.41 -12.31
C GLN A 8 -26.41 -11.26 -11.96
N SER A 9 -26.05 -11.22 -10.67
CA SER A 9 -25.11 -10.30 -10.06
C SER A 9 -23.75 -10.40 -10.75
N THR A 10 -23.55 -9.54 -11.73
CA THR A 10 -22.23 -9.27 -12.32
C THR A 10 -21.49 -8.35 -11.35
N VAL A 11 -20.77 -8.97 -10.43
CA VAL A 11 -19.83 -8.27 -9.55
C VAL A 11 -18.69 -7.72 -10.43
N ILE A 12 -18.80 -6.45 -10.81
CA ILE A 12 -17.67 -5.71 -11.35
C ILE A 12 -16.62 -5.65 -10.23
N LYS A 13 -15.47 -6.29 -10.46
CA LYS A 13 -14.26 -6.15 -9.65
C LYS A 13 -13.71 -4.73 -9.85
N THR A 14 -14.36 -3.74 -9.26
CA THR A 14 -13.79 -2.40 -9.15
C THR A 14 -12.73 -2.48 -8.07
N ALA A 15 -11.46 -2.40 -8.44
CA ALA A 15 -10.38 -2.31 -7.46
C ALA A 15 -10.58 -1.03 -6.64
N VAL A 16 -10.93 -1.18 -5.36
CA VAL A 16 -11.06 -0.04 -4.45
C VAL A 16 -9.67 0.56 -4.28
N LYS A 17 -9.52 1.84 -4.64
CA LYS A 17 -8.25 2.56 -4.51
C LYS A 17 -7.88 2.65 -3.03
N LYS A 18 -6.73 2.08 -2.66
CA LYS A 18 -6.17 2.17 -1.30
C LYS A 18 -5.62 3.57 -1.03
N LEU A 19 -5.80 4.07 0.20
CA LEU A 19 -5.40 5.42 0.60
C LEU A 19 -3.97 5.47 1.13
N ASN A 20 -3.25 6.55 0.84
CA ASN A 20 -1.98 6.90 1.49
C ASN A 20 -2.21 7.67 2.80
N CYS A 21 -1.18 7.73 3.65
CA CYS A 21 -1.31 8.32 4.99
C CYS A 21 -1.76 9.79 4.97
N TRP A 22 -1.33 10.58 3.97
CA TRP A 22 -1.71 11.99 3.84
C TRP A 22 -3.14 12.17 3.35
N GLU A 23 -3.67 11.23 2.55
CA GLU A 23 -5.08 11.21 2.13
C GLU A 23 -5.98 10.84 3.32
N PHE A 24 -5.58 9.83 4.11
CA PHE A 24 -6.32 9.40 5.29
C PHE A 24 -6.27 10.43 6.43
N LYS A 25 -5.08 10.93 6.78
CA LYS A 25 -4.88 11.86 7.91
C LYS A 25 -5.16 13.31 7.55
N LYS A 26 -5.25 13.66 6.26
CA LYS A 26 -5.47 15.03 5.77
C LYS A 26 -4.53 16.05 6.42
N CYS A 27 -3.25 15.69 6.53
CA CYS A 27 -2.29 16.49 7.30
C CYS A 27 -1.76 17.73 6.58
N GLY A 28 -2.01 17.87 5.26
CA GLY A 28 -1.63 19.06 4.49
C GLY A 28 -0.14 19.18 4.18
N ARG A 29 0.66 18.12 4.36
CA ARG A 29 2.12 18.12 4.14
C ARG A 29 2.58 17.36 2.88
N GLN A 30 1.64 16.93 2.02
CA GLN A 30 1.98 16.48 0.66
C GLN A 30 2.60 17.64 -0.16
N PRO A 31 3.32 17.37 -1.26
CA PRO A 31 3.83 18.43 -2.14
C PRO A 31 2.70 19.37 -2.56
N GLY A 32 2.92 20.69 -2.41
CA GLY A 32 1.90 21.71 -2.66
C GLY A 32 0.79 21.80 -1.59
N GLY A 33 0.90 21.07 -0.48
CA GLY A 33 -0.08 21.11 0.60
C GLY A 33 -0.03 22.39 1.43
N GLU A 34 -1.16 22.74 2.05
CA GLU A 34 -1.35 23.99 2.80
C GLU A 34 -0.37 24.18 3.97
N LYS A 35 0.15 23.09 4.56
CA LYS A 35 1.09 23.15 5.70
C LYS A 35 2.55 23.03 5.29
N VAL A 36 2.85 22.98 3.99
CA VAL A 36 4.23 22.86 3.51
C VAL A 36 5.06 24.10 3.84
N ALA A 37 4.50 25.31 3.73
CA ALA A 37 5.21 26.55 4.02
C ALA A 37 5.65 26.65 5.50
N GLU A 38 4.83 26.12 6.42
CA GLU A 38 5.08 26.17 7.86
C GLU A 38 5.88 24.96 8.37
N LEU A 39 5.51 23.75 7.95
CA LEU A 39 6.00 22.49 8.52
C LEU A 39 6.89 21.70 7.56
N GLY A 40 7.13 22.19 6.34
CA GLY A 40 7.84 21.49 5.28
C GLY A 40 7.08 20.30 4.69
N VAL A 41 7.59 19.78 3.58
CA VAL A 41 7.07 18.58 2.91
C VAL A 41 7.25 17.34 3.80
N CYS A 42 6.25 16.47 3.84
CA CYS A 42 6.31 15.21 4.58
C CYS A 42 7.32 14.25 3.91
N PRO A 43 8.30 13.69 4.63
CA PRO A 43 9.22 12.73 4.03
C PRO A 43 8.51 11.50 3.42
N ALA A 44 7.40 11.06 4.01
CA ALA A 44 6.64 9.92 3.49
C ALA A 44 6.05 10.16 2.08
N THR A 45 5.86 11.43 1.68
CA THR A 45 5.31 11.77 0.36
C THR A 45 6.38 11.81 -0.73
N ILE A 46 7.66 11.69 -0.38
CA ILE A 46 8.80 11.77 -1.33
C ILE A 46 9.77 10.58 -1.22
N ALA A 47 9.61 9.70 -0.23
CA ALA A 47 10.40 8.48 -0.05
C ALA A 47 10.05 7.44 -1.14
N GLY A 48 10.71 7.56 -2.29
CA GLY A 48 10.45 6.74 -3.48
C GLY A 48 10.98 5.31 -3.39
N GLU A 49 11.88 5.02 -2.45
CA GLU A 49 12.40 3.66 -2.22
C GLU A 49 11.34 2.66 -1.77
N LEU A 50 10.20 3.15 -1.26
CA LEU A 50 9.05 2.37 -0.85
C LEU A 50 7.84 2.55 -1.76
N ASP A 51 8.01 3.16 -2.94
CA ASP A 51 6.92 3.24 -3.91
C ASP A 51 6.39 1.84 -4.23
N GLN A 52 5.06 1.72 -4.38
CA GLN A 52 4.31 0.47 -4.51
C GLN A 52 4.27 -0.42 -3.26
N ALA A 53 4.94 -0.07 -2.16
CA ALA A 53 4.83 -0.85 -0.92
C ALA A 53 3.37 -0.87 -0.45
N HIS A 54 2.82 -2.08 -0.36
CA HIS A 54 1.41 -2.32 -0.08
C HIS A 54 0.48 -1.52 -1.03
N ASP A 55 0.75 -1.48 -2.33
CA ASP A 55 -0.01 -0.71 -3.32
C ASP A 55 -0.10 0.81 -3.02
N GLY A 56 0.81 1.33 -2.20
CA GLY A 56 0.93 2.75 -1.89
C GLY A 56 1.76 3.52 -2.92
N ARG A 57 1.71 4.86 -2.82
CA ARG A 57 2.65 5.75 -3.52
C ARG A 57 3.73 6.21 -2.54
N ASN A 58 4.99 6.20 -2.97
CA ASN A 58 6.14 6.45 -2.09
C ASN A 58 5.97 5.66 -0.78
N ALA A 59 6.33 6.20 0.36
CA ALA A 59 6.05 5.57 1.66
C ALA A 59 4.64 5.84 2.21
N GLY A 60 3.66 6.18 1.37
CA GLY A 60 2.31 6.56 1.80
C GLY A 60 1.56 5.47 2.56
N ARG A 61 1.75 4.19 2.19
CA ARG A 61 1.27 3.01 2.93
C ARG A 61 2.40 2.28 3.67
N ALA A 62 3.45 3.02 4.01
CA ALA A 62 4.61 2.57 4.76
C ALA A 62 5.07 3.65 5.75
N CYS A 63 4.22 4.63 6.07
CA CYS A 63 4.67 5.87 6.70
C CYS A 63 5.31 5.64 8.07
N TRP A 64 5.05 4.51 8.75
CA TRP A 64 5.65 4.13 10.04
C TRP A 64 7.17 3.93 9.97
N VAL A 65 7.74 3.53 8.83
CA VAL A 65 9.20 3.34 8.70
C VAL A 65 9.98 4.62 8.38
N VAL A 66 9.30 5.72 8.01
CA VAL A 66 9.98 6.96 7.57
C VAL A 66 10.22 7.96 8.70
N ALA A 67 11.48 8.25 9.05
CA ALA A 67 11.78 9.27 10.06
C ALA A 67 11.24 10.67 9.67
N GLY A 68 10.94 11.53 10.67
CA GLY A 68 10.49 12.91 10.41
C GLY A 68 9.04 13.06 9.92
N SER A 69 8.27 11.97 9.81
CA SER A 69 6.84 12.04 9.55
C SER A 69 6.07 12.56 10.77
N LEU A 70 5.02 13.36 10.53
CA LEU A 70 4.13 13.88 11.56
C LEU A 70 3.03 12.86 11.88
N CYS A 71 2.91 12.44 13.15
CA CYS A 71 1.76 11.68 13.65
C CYS A 71 1.15 12.44 14.83
N GLY A 72 -0.17 12.69 14.78
CA GLY A 72 -0.89 13.41 15.84
C GLY A 72 -0.41 14.86 16.07
N GLY A 73 0.05 15.55 15.01
CA GLY A 73 0.48 16.95 15.12
C GLY A 73 1.88 17.17 15.71
N LYS A 74 2.63 16.11 16.03
CA LYS A 74 4.04 16.21 16.46
C LYS A 74 4.99 15.41 15.55
N ILE A 75 6.15 16.00 15.25
CA ILE A 75 7.24 15.29 14.56
C ILE A 75 7.67 14.13 15.46
N GLN A 76 7.55 12.90 14.95
CA GLN A 76 7.95 11.72 15.71
C GLN A 76 9.46 11.50 15.59
N GLY A 77 10.11 11.17 16.71
CA GLY A 77 11.55 10.92 16.80
C GLY A 77 12.00 9.59 16.17
N THR A 78 13.03 8.95 16.74
CA THR A 78 13.66 7.70 16.24
C THR A 78 12.66 6.58 15.94
N TYR A 79 12.98 5.71 14.97
CA TYR A 79 12.15 4.58 14.51
C TYR A 79 11.52 3.75 15.64
N ALA A 80 12.29 3.38 16.68
CA ALA A 80 11.79 2.53 17.77
C ALA A 80 10.63 3.17 18.56
N LYS A 81 10.75 4.44 18.95
CA LYS A 81 9.68 5.20 19.64
C LYS A 81 8.46 5.37 18.72
N LYS A 82 8.71 5.54 17.43
CA LYS A 82 7.66 5.75 16.45
C LYS A 82 6.85 4.48 16.17
N LEU A 83 7.50 3.32 16.04
CA LEU A 83 6.83 2.06 15.74
C LEU A 83 5.82 1.68 16.84
N LEU A 84 6.17 1.88 18.12
CA LEU A 84 5.25 1.66 19.24
C LEU A 84 3.97 2.49 19.12
N ASN A 85 4.08 3.75 18.71
CA ASN A 85 2.94 4.63 18.46
C ASN A 85 2.16 4.19 17.21
N CYS A 86 2.85 3.67 16.19
CA CYS A 86 2.22 3.25 14.94
C CYS A 86 1.34 2.00 15.10
N TRP A 87 1.65 1.09 16.03
CA TRP A 87 0.73 -0.03 16.36
C TRP A 87 -0.64 0.43 16.89
N ARG A 88 -0.72 1.65 17.42
CA ARG A 88 -1.98 2.29 17.85
C ARG A 88 -2.55 3.26 16.81
N CYS A 89 -1.90 3.38 15.66
CA CYS A 89 -2.35 4.27 14.59
C CYS A 89 -3.45 3.59 13.78
N GLU A 90 -4.63 4.23 13.72
CA GLU A 90 -5.76 3.78 12.92
C GLU A 90 -5.39 3.54 11.45
N PHE A 91 -4.51 4.37 10.88
CA PHE A 91 -4.08 4.22 9.50
C PHE A 91 -3.26 2.94 9.30
N MET A 92 -2.29 2.66 10.18
CA MET A 92 -1.49 1.42 10.06
C MET A 92 -2.37 0.19 10.28
N ASN A 93 -3.33 0.25 11.20
CA ASN A 93 -4.25 -0.86 11.44
C ASN A 93 -5.20 -1.09 10.27
N MET A 94 -5.68 -0.03 9.62
CA MET A 94 -6.45 -0.13 8.37
C MET A 94 -5.58 -0.75 7.27
N VAL A 95 -4.34 -0.29 7.10
CA VAL A 95 -3.42 -0.88 6.11
C VAL A 95 -3.20 -2.36 6.39
N LYS A 96 -2.97 -2.73 7.64
CA LYS A 96 -2.83 -4.13 8.05
C LYS A 96 -4.05 -4.96 7.66
N GLN A 97 -5.27 -4.49 7.93
CA GLN A 97 -6.49 -5.22 7.57
C GLN A 97 -6.65 -5.40 6.05
N GLU A 98 -6.25 -4.40 5.26
CA GLU A 98 -6.27 -4.46 3.79
C GLU A 98 -5.19 -5.41 3.22
N GLU A 99 -4.04 -5.54 3.90
CA GLU A 99 -2.89 -6.31 3.42
C GLU A 99 -2.78 -7.72 3.98
N ASP A 100 -3.28 -7.99 5.19
CA ASP A 100 -3.25 -9.32 5.80
C ASP A 100 -3.81 -10.43 4.86
N PRO A 101 -4.88 -10.22 4.06
CA PRO A 101 -5.35 -11.23 3.11
C PRO A 101 -4.66 -11.17 1.73
N SER A 102 -3.71 -10.26 1.51
CA SER A 102 -3.02 -10.12 0.22
C SER A 102 -1.92 -11.18 0.06
N GLU A 103 -1.49 -11.42 -1.17
CA GLU A 103 -0.48 -12.45 -1.47
C GLU A 103 0.87 -12.21 -0.76
N PHE A 104 1.22 -10.94 -0.53
CA PHE A 104 2.49 -10.57 0.12
C PHE A 104 2.31 -10.25 1.61
N GLY A 105 1.07 -10.13 2.08
CA GLY A 105 0.74 -9.84 3.47
C GLY A 105 1.11 -8.41 3.90
N PHE A 106 0.84 -8.12 5.17
CA PHE A 106 1.27 -6.89 5.82
C PHE A 106 2.72 -6.99 6.33
N SER A 107 3.52 -5.94 6.14
CA SER A 107 4.82 -5.80 6.79
C SER A 107 4.99 -4.48 7.53
N HIS A 108 5.38 -4.54 8.80
CA HIS A 108 5.68 -3.35 9.61
C HIS A 108 7.16 -2.90 9.50
N THR A 109 7.99 -3.61 8.73
CA THR A 109 9.43 -3.33 8.60
C THR A 109 9.78 -2.90 7.18
N GLN A 110 10.78 -2.03 7.05
CA GLN A 110 11.27 -1.61 5.73
C GLN A 110 11.82 -2.81 4.94
N LEU A 111 12.59 -3.68 5.60
CA LEU A 111 13.14 -4.89 4.99
C LEU A 111 12.04 -5.81 4.44
N GLY A 112 10.98 -6.05 5.22
CA GLY A 112 9.89 -6.91 4.76
C GLY A 112 9.14 -6.33 3.55
N MET A 113 8.97 -5.01 3.51
CA MET A 113 8.39 -4.33 2.33
C MET A 113 9.31 -4.41 1.10
N HIS A 114 10.62 -4.19 1.25
CA HIS A 114 11.57 -4.37 0.14
C HIS A 114 11.54 -5.79 -0.42
N ASN A 115 11.58 -6.81 0.45
CA ASN A 115 11.50 -8.20 0.03
C ASN A 115 10.19 -8.52 -0.72
N ALA A 116 9.07 -7.92 -0.32
CA ALA A 116 7.80 -8.07 -1.02
C ALA A 116 7.84 -7.44 -2.42
N LEU A 117 8.39 -6.22 -2.54
CA LEU A 117 8.57 -5.51 -3.81
C LEU A 117 9.48 -6.28 -4.78
N GLU A 118 10.58 -6.86 -4.29
CA GLU A 118 11.47 -7.68 -5.10
C GLU A 118 10.76 -8.93 -5.63
N LYS A 119 9.95 -9.59 -4.78
CA LYS A 119 9.13 -10.74 -5.20
C LYS A 119 8.05 -10.35 -6.21
N GLN A 120 7.44 -9.18 -6.08
CA GLN A 120 6.48 -8.64 -7.06
C GLN A 120 7.14 -8.46 -8.43
N LYS A 121 8.27 -7.75 -8.48
CA LYS A 121 9.05 -7.53 -9.71
C LYS A 121 9.49 -8.84 -10.37
N ALA A 122 9.93 -9.82 -9.56
CA ALA A 122 10.32 -11.15 -10.06
C ALA A 122 9.15 -11.92 -10.68
N LYS A 123 7.91 -11.69 -10.23
CA LYS A 123 6.71 -12.30 -10.83
C LYS A 123 6.29 -11.61 -12.11
N GLU A 124 6.34 -10.28 -12.15
CA GLU A 124 5.99 -9.49 -13.34
C GLU A 124 6.94 -9.77 -14.52
N THR A 125 8.20 -10.07 -14.22
CA THR A 125 9.24 -10.36 -15.23
C THR A 125 9.24 -11.80 -15.73
N LYS A 126 8.53 -12.75 -15.09
CA LYS A 126 8.50 -14.16 -15.51
C LYS A 126 7.36 -14.35 -16.53
N PRO A 127 7.65 -14.63 -17.82
CA PRO A 127 6.60 -14.82 -18.81
C PRO A 127 5.69 -15.96 -18.38
N GLN A 128 4.38 -15.70 -18.33
CA GLN A 128 3.38 -16.75 -18.28
C GLN A 128 3.64 -17.67 -19.47
N LYS A 129 4.19 -18.87 -19.22
CA LYS A 129 4.17 -19.94 -20.22
C LYS A 129 2.69 -20.14 -20.58
N THR A 130 2.31 -19.71 -21.77
CA THR A 130 0.96 -19.90 -22.28
C THR A 130 0.66 -21.39 -22.31
N LEU A 131 -0.56 -21.77 -21.92
CA LEU A 131 -1.10 -23.13 -21.92
C LEU A 131 -1.14 -23.80 -23.33
N SER A 132 -0.41 -23.28 -24.31
CA SER A 132 -0.34 -23.77 -25.69
C SER A 132 0.76 -24.81 -25.93
N GLU A 133 1.75 -24.97 -25.04
CA GLU A 133 2.87 -25.93 -25.26
C GLU A 133 2.62 -27.35 -24.71
N GLN A 134 1.49 -27.60 -24.04
CA GLN A 134 1.21 -28.93 -23.47
C GLN A 134 0.48 -29.90 -24.43
N LYS A 135 0.32 -29.55 -25.72
CA LYS A 135 -0.38 -30.41 -26.71
C LYS A 135 0.50 -30.96 -27.85
N SER A 136 1.83 -30.86 -27.80
CA SER A 136 2.69 -31.39 -28.88
C SER A 136 3.55 -32.61 -28.55
N THR A 137 3.48 -33.16 -27.33
CA THR A 137 4.28 -34.35 -26.95
C THR A 137 3.45 -35.61 -26.65
N GLN A 138 2.30 -35.74 -27.30
CA GLN A 138 1.62 -37.03 -27.48
C GLN A 138 1.55 -37.35 -28.97
N ARG A 139 2.65 -37.88 -29.51
CA ARG A 139 2.67 -38.70 -30.72
C ARG A 139 3.62 -39.86 -30.48
#